data_AF-A0A350YMW2-F1
#
_entry.id   AF-A0A350YMW2-F1
#
_cell.length_a   1.000
_cell.length_b   1.000
_cell.length_c   1.000
_cell.angle_alpha   90.00
_cell.angle_beta   90.00
_cell.angle_gamma   90.00
#
_symmetry.space_group_name_H-M   'P 1'
#
loop_
_entity.id
_entity.type
_entity.pdbx_description
1 polymer ?
#
loop_
_entity_poly.entity_id
_entity_poly.type
_entity_poly.pdbx_seq_one_letter_code
_entity_poly.pdbx_strand_id
1 'polypeptide(L)'
;MKETGKIFFASDFHLGLKAGKDPAGREKLVVRWLTTVAPEAREIYLVGDVFDFWWEYKLVVPRGFTRFLGTVSSITDSGIPVHFFTGNHDMWVRDYLSTECGMQVHTSPYTCRIDGKQFHIAHGEGLGSKSTAYRILLWIFRNKPLRVLYSMLHPRIGIAIGLDWSLHSRFAKGITQEFMGEDREDLIRYSRSVMKKDKIDYFIFGHRHLPMTFNNGDNGRIIFLGDWFSDGSYAEWDGSDLYLKSFR
;
A
#
# COMPACT_ATOMS: atom_id res chain seq x y z
N MET A 1 -22.86 6.15 -2.10
CA MET A 1 -21.96 5.38 -1.23
C MET A 1 -22.80 4.64 -0.20
N LYS A 2 -22.46 3.38 0.11
CA LYS A 2 -23.11 2.62 1.17
C LYS A 2 -22.82 3.34 2.50
N GLU A 3 -23.82 3.87 3.19
CA GLU A 3 -23.63 4.51 4.50
C GLU A 3 -23.31 3.48 5.60
N THR A 4 -23.71 2.23 5.37
CA THR A 4 -23.51 1.10 6.28
C THR A 4 -22.60 0.06 5.63
N GLY A 5 -21.68 -0.51 6.42
CA GLY A 5 -20.73 -1.51 5.95
C GLY A 5 -19.37 -1.34 6.63
N LYS A 6 -18.51 -2.34 6.45
CA LYS A 6 -17.17 -2.37 7.03
C LYS A 6 -16.18 -1.66 6.13
N ILE A 7 -15.08 -1.18 6.68
CA ILE A 7 -13.97 -0.62 5.90
C ILE A 7 -12.77 -1.55 6.03
N PHE A 8 -12.14 -1.87 4.91
CA PHE A 8 -11.03 -2.80 4.86
C PHE A 8 -9.75 -2.09 4.43
N PHE A 9 -8.63 -2.42 5.07
CA PHE A 9 -7.31 -1.88 4.76
C PHE A 9 -6.34 -3.04 4.53
N ALA A 10 -5.60 -3.03 3.43
CA ALA A 10 -4.56 -4.02 3.16
C ALA A 10 -3.43 -3.39 2.33
N SER A 11 -2.23 -3.94 2.38
CA SER A 11 -1.07 -3.42 1.65
C SER A 11 -0.09 -4.54 1.29
N ASP A 12 1.01 -4.17 0.65
CA ASP A 12 2.18 -5.05 0.51
C ASP A 12 1.83 -6.39 -0.15
N PHE A 13 0.97 -6.34 -1.18
CA PHE A 13 0.63 -7.52 -1.98
C PHE A 13 1.80 -7.93 -2.84
N HIS A 14 2.62 -6.98 -3.32
CA HIS A 14 3.77 -7.25 -4.19
C HIS A 14 3.42 -8.22 -5.33
N LEU A 15 2.31 -7.92 -6.03
CA LEU A 15 1.86 -8.73 -7.16
C LEU A 15 2.96 -8.76 -8.23
N GLY A 16 3.28 -9.95 -8.70
CA GLY A 16 4.33 -10.16 -9.72
C GLY A 16 5.73 -10.43 -9.16
N LEU A 17 5.95 -10.24 -7.85
CA LEU A 17 7.21 -10.62 -7.21
C LEU A 17 7.46 -12.12 -7.34
N LYS A 18 8.62 -12.48 -7.90
CA LYS A 18 9.08 -13.87 -8.12
C LYS A 18 9.91 -14.46 -6.99
N ALA A 19 10.16 -13.72 -5.91
CA ALA A 19 10.82 -14.25 -4.72
C ALA A 19 9.82 -15.02 -3.83
N GLY A 20 10.19 -16.22 -3.41
CA GLY A 20 9.40 -17.05 -2.50
C GLY A 20 8.27 -17.83 -3.19
N LYS A 21 7.02 -17.40 -2.97
CA LYS A 21 5.78 -18.11 -3.40
C LYS A 21 5.41 -17.84 -4.86
N ASP A 22 4.64 -18.75 -5.45
CA ASP A 22 4.04 -18.60 -6.78
C ASP A 22 3.31 -17.24 -6.93
N PRO A 23 3.76 -16.35 -7.84
CA PRO A 23 3.13 -15.06 -8.09
C PRO A 23 1.65 -15.18 -8.47
N ALA A 24 1.26 -16.24 -9.20
CA ALA A 24 -0.12 -16.44 -9.62
C ALA A 24 -1.00 -16.86 -8.44
N GLY A 25 -0.50 -17.73 -7.56
CA GLY A 25 -1.15 -18.06 -6.29
C GLY A 25 -1.41 -16.84 -5.40
N ARG A 26 -0.45 -15.90 -5.35
CA ARG A 26 -0.61 -14.64 -4.61
C ARG A 26 -1.71 -13.76 -5.18
N GLU A 27 -1.72 -13.55 -6.50
CA GLU A 27 -2.80 -12.79 -7.17
C GLU A 27 -4.17 -13.42 -6.90
N LYS A 28 -4.29 -14.75 -6.99
CA LYS A 28 -5.54 -15.46 -6.69
C LYS A 28 -5.98 -15.29 -5.24
N LEU A 29 -5.04 -15.29 -4.28
CA LEU A 29 -5.34 -15.09 -2.87
C LEU A 29 -5.91 -13.68 -2.62
N VAL A 30 -5.28 -12.65 -3.18
CA VAL A 30 -5.73 -11.25 -3.10
C VAL A 30 -7.10 -11.08 -3.74
N VAL A 31 -7.31 -11.65 -4.94
CA VAL A 31 -8.61 -11.62 -5.63
C VAL A 31 -9.69 -12.30 -4.79
N ARG A 32 -9.39 -13.47 -4.20
CA ARG A 32 -10.33 -14.17 -3.34
C ARG A 32 -10.72 -13.31 -2.14
N TRP A 33 -9.73 -12.70 -1.46
CA TRP A 33 -10.00 -11.79 -0.35
C TRP A 33 -10.91 -10.63 -0.78
N LEU A 34 -10.57 -9.92 -1.87
CA LEU A 34 -11.37 -8.81 -2.39
C LEU A 34 -12.82 -9.26 -2.65
N THR A 35 -13.02 -10.41 -3.29
CA THR A 35 -14.36 -10.94 -3.57
C THR A 35 -15.12 -11.34 -2.30
N THR A 36 -14.42 -11.76 -1.25
CA THR A 36 -15.01 -12.11 0.04
C THR A 36 -15.44 -10.86 0.82
N VAL A 37 -14.62 -9.80 0.84
CA VAL A 37 -14.92 -8.59 1.63
C VAL A 37 -15.87 -7.62 0.93
N ALA A 38 -15.89 -7.60 -0.40
CA ALA A 38 -16.66 -6.64 -1.19
C ALA A 38 -18.16 -6.56 -0.83
N PRO A 39 -18.90 -7.67 -0.59
CA PRO A 39 -20.32 -7.59 -0.22
C PRO A 39 -20.59 -6.81 1.08
N GLU A 40 -19.66 -6.85 2.02
CA GLU A 40 -19.72 -6.15 3.31
C GLU A 40 -19.02 -4.79 3.28
N ALA A 41 -18.23 -4.51 2.24
CA ALA A 41 -17.41 -3.31 2.16
C ALA A 41 -18.25 -2.06 1.90
N ARG A 42 -18.02 -1.06 2.74
CA ARG A 42 -18.34 0.34 2.48
C ARG A 42 -17.24 0.98 1.64
N GLU A 43 -15.98 0.77 2.01
CA GLU A 43 -14.78 1.28 1.33
C GLU A 43 -13.62 0.28 1.50
N ILE A 44 -12.70 0.25 0.53
CA ILE A 44 -11.49 -0.57 0.58
C ILE A 44 -10.26 0.31 0.36
N TYR A 45 -9.26 0.18 1.21
CA TYR A 45 -8.02 0.94 1.18
C TYR A 45 -6.84 0.00 0.91
N LEU A 46 -6.17 0.19 -0.23
CA LEU A 46 -4.97 -0.51 -0.64
C LEU A 46 -3.75 0.37 -0.35
N VAL A 47 -3.08 0.14 0.77
CA VAL A 47 -2.13 1.08 1.41
C VAL A 47 -0.69 0.89 0.91
N GLY A 48 -0.50 0.91 -0.41
CA GLY A 48 0.80 0.85 -1.08
C GLY A 48 1.38 -0.55 -1.29
N ASP A 49 2.34 -0.61 -2.22
CA ASP A 49 3.05 -1.83 -2.63
C ASP A 49 2.08 -2.96 -3.04
N VAL A 50 1.05 -2.60 -3.80
CA VAL A 50 0.13 -3.55 -4.44
C VAL A 50 0.87 -4.34 -5.52
N PHE A 51 1.68 -3.66 -6.32
CA PHE A 51 2.51 -4.29 -7.35
C PHE A 51 3.97 -4.33 -6.90
N ASP A 52 4.69 -5.39 -7.24
CA ASP A 52 6.13 -5.47 -6.95
C ASP A 52 6.95 -4.51 -7.83
N PHE A 53 6.42 -4.11 -8.98
CA PHE A 53 6.95 -2.99 -9.73
C PHE A 53 5.86 -2.46 -10.67
N TRP A 54 5.52 -1.18 -10.55
CA TRP A 54 4.58 -0.52 -11.45
C TRP A 54 5.15 0.77 -12.04
N TRP A 55 5.42 0.76 -13.35
CA TRP A 55 5.75 1.95 -14.10
C TRP A 55 4.75 2.19 -15.22
N GLU A 56 4.09 3.33 -15.18
CA GLU A 56 3.10 3.71 -16.18
C GLU A 56 3.72 4.62 -17.25
N TYR A 57 3.87 4.08 -18.46
CA TYR A 57 4.17 4.88 -19.65
C TYR A 57 2.88 5.51 -20.16
N LYS A 58 3.02 6.55 -20.98
CA LYS A 58 1.86 7.30 -21.53
C LYS A 58 0.80 6.42 -22.19
N LEU A 59 1.20 5.31 -22.82
CA LEU A 59 0.30 4.41 -23.58
C LEU A 59 0.49 2.94 -23.20
N VAL A 60 1.35 2.62 -22.24
CA VAL A 60 1.73 1.24 -21.91
C VAL A 60 1.80 1.09 -20.40
N VAL A 61 1.05 0.10 -19.90
CA VAL A 61 1.12 -0.37 -18.52
C VAL A 61 1.82 -1.72 -18.45
N PRO A 62 2.39 -2.10 -17.29
CA PRO A 62 2.96 -3.42 -17.09
C PRO A 62 1.94 -4.54 -17.40
N ARG A 63 2.37 -5.56 -18.15
CA ARG A 63 1.53 -6.73 -18.45
C ARG A 63 1.31 -7.59 -17.19
N GLY A 64 0.11 -8.12 -17.02
CA GLY A 64 -0.24 -9.02 -15.92
C GLY A 64 -1.41 -8.49 -15.09
N PHE A 65 -1.63 -9.10 -13.93
CA PHE A 65 -2.58 -8.63 -12.90
C PHE A 65 -4.03 -8.51 -13.35
N THR A 66 -4.39 -9.12 -14.49
CA THR A 66 -5.71 -8.98 -15.09
C THR A 66 -6.83 -9.44 -14.14
N ARG A 67 -6.58 -10.43 -13.28
CA ARG A 67 -7.59 -10.88 -12.31
C ARG A 67 -7.78 -9.83 -11.23
N PHE A 68 -6.68 -9.31 -10.69
CA PHE A 68 -6.72 -8.24 -9.71
C PHE A 68 -7.40 -6.98 -10.28
N LEU A 69 -6.90 -6.48 -11.41
CA LEU A 69 -7.43 -5.27 -12.06
C LEU A 69 -8.91 -5.42 -12.43
N GLY A 70 -9.31 -6.56 -13.01
CA GLY A 70 -10.70 -6.83 -13.34
C GLY A 70 -11.61 -6.93 -12.10
N THR A 71 -11.10 -7.53 -11.01
CA THR A 71 -11.84 -7.63 -9.74
C THR A 71 -12.04 -6.26 -9.11
N VAL A 72 -10.98 -5.44 -9.03
CA VAL A 72 -11.08 -4.08 -8.48
C VAL A 72 -12.01 -3.22 -9.33
N SER A 73 -11.89 -3.28 -10.66
CA SER A 73 -12.77 -2.54 -11.57
C SER A 73 -14.25 -2.93 -11.35
N SER A 74 -14.54 -4.22 -11.21
CA SER A 74 -15.90 -4.67 -10.90
C SER A 74 -16.41 -4.18 -9.53
N ILE A 75 -15.53 -4.06 -8.53
CA ILE A 75 -15.88 -3.51 -7.21
C ILE A 75 -16.19 -2.01 -7.33
N THR A 76 -15.34 -1.25 -8.02
CA THR A 76 -15.57 0.19 -8.23
C THR A 76 -16.82 0.46 -9.05
N ASP A 77 -17.09 -0.35 -10.09
CA ASP A 77 -18.29 -0.25 -10.92
C ASP A 77 -19.58 -0.55 -10.14
N SER A 78 -19.48 -1.38 -9.09
CA SER A 78 -20.59 -1.63 -8.15
C SER A 78 -20.85 -0.46 -7.19
N GLY A 79 -20.03 0.59 -7.24
CA GLY A 79 -20.16 1.80 -6.42
C GLY A 79 -19.43 1.75 -5.07
N ILE A 80 -18.59 0.74 -4.83
CA ILE A 80 -17.74 0.64 -3.64
C ILE A 80 -16.42 1.38 -3.91
N PRO A 81 -16.10 2.46 -3.19
CA PRO A 81 -14.84 3.16 -3.37
C PRO A 81 -13.64 2.28 -3.02
N VAL A 82 -12.67 2.23 -3.92
CA VAL A 82 -11.37 1.60 -3.69
C VAL A 82 -10.30 2.68 -3.72
N HIS A 83 -9.64 2.90 -2.59
CA HIS A 83 -8.56 3.86 -2.41
C HIS A 83 -7.23 3.14 -2.64
N PHE A 84 -6.39 3.68 -3.51
CA PHE A 84 -5.06 3.16 -3.79
C PHE A 84 -4.03 4.17 -3.29
N PHE A 85 -3.16 3.77 -2.37
CA PHE A 85 -2.01 4.57 -1.97
C PHE A 85 -0.81 4.09 -2.74
N THR A 86 0.04 5.01 -3.19
CA THR A 86 1.35 4.62 -3.73
C THR A 86 2.27 4.16 -2.61
N GLY A 87 2.98 3.05 -2.84
CA GLY A 87 4.16 2.66 -2.06
C GLY A 87 5.45 2.85 -2.83
N ASN A 88 6.56 2.28 -2.34
CA ASN A 88 7.86 2.44 -2.99
C ASN A 88 8.05 1.58 -4.25
N HIS A 89 7.20 0.58 -4.49
CA HIS A 89 7.24 -0.25 -5.70
C HIS A 89 6.31 0.22 -6.82
N ASP A 90 5.30 1.03 -6.48
CA ASP A 90 4.25 1.47 -7.39
C ASP A 90 4.00 3.00 -7.35
N MET A 91 5.00 3.78 -6.93
CA MET A 91 4.94 5.25 -6.93
C MET A 91 4.81 5.93 -8.30
N TRP A 92 5.01 5.18 -9.39
CA TRP A 92 5.01 5.72 -10.76
C TRP A 92 3.71 5.48 -11.51
N VAL A 93 2.62 5.19 -10.78
CA VAL A 93 1.25 5.30 -11.30
C VAL A 93 0.97 6.71 -11.82
N ARG A 94 0.09 6.80 -12.82
CA ARG A 94 -0.43 8.06 -13.34
C ARG A 94 -1.95 8.04 -13.27
N ASP A 95 -2.61 7.87 -14.40
CA ASP A 95 -4.06 7.99 -14.54
C ASP A 95 -4.74 6.66 -14.85
N TYR A 96 -4.02 5.65 -15.36
CA TYR A 96 -4.62 4.36 -15.73
C TYR A 96 -5.44 3.72 -14.60
N LEU A 97 -4.89 3.62 -13.39
CA LEU A 97 -5.60 2.98 -12.27
C LEU A 97 -6.85 3.76 -11.85
N SER A 98 -6.86 5.09 -11.99
CA SER A 98 -8.03 5.90 -11.66
C SER A 98 -9.06 5.96 -12.79
N THR A 99 -8.62 6.03 -14.06
CA THR A 99 -9.52 6.15 -15.21
C THR A 99 -10.09 4.82 -15.65
N GLU A 100 -9.28 3.76 -15.70
CA GLU A 100 -9.70 2.44 -16.21
C GLU A 100 -10.21 1.52 -15.10
N CYS A 101 -9.69 1.66 -13.87
CA CYS A 101 -10.06 0.79 -12.76
C CYS A 101 -10.86 1.51 -11.66
N GLY A 102 -11.27 2.77 -11.86
CA GLY A 102 -12.12 3.51 -10.93
C GLY A 102 -11.51 3.79 -9.54
N MET A 103 -10.20 3.54 -9.35
CA MET A 103 -9.57 3.70 -8.05
C MET A 103 -9.30 5.17 -7.70
N GLN A 104 -9.44 5.53 -6.43
CA GLN A 104 -9.03 6.82 -5.91
C GLN A 104 -7.54 6.77 -5.53
N VAL A 105 -6.68 7.37 -6.35
CA VAL A 105 -5.23 7.30 -6.17
C VAL A 105 -4.73 8.40 -5.20
N HIS A 106 -4.02 7.99 -4.16
CA HIS A 106 -3.38 8.82 -3.14
C HIS A 106 -1.87 8.68 -3.24
N THR A 107 -1.18 9.77 -3.58
CA THR A 107 0.29 9.80 -3.71
C THR A 107 1.00 10.37 -2.48
N SER A 108 0.26 10.59 -1.40
CA SER A 108 0.72 11.19 -0.15
C SER A 108 -0.15 10.69 1.02
N PRO A 109 0.32 10.86 2.28
CA PRO A 109 -0.51 10.58 3.44
C PRO A 109 -1.88 11.28 3.36
N TYR A 110 -2.92 10.58 3.80
CA TYR A 110 -4.30 11.06 3.78
C TYR A 110 -4.88 10.98 5.19
N THR A 111 -5.40 12.11 5.69
CA THR A 111 -6.11 12.16 6.96
C THR A 111 -7.59 12.36 6.69
N CYS A 112 -8.43 11.48 7.25
CA CYS A 112 -9.88 11.57 7.09
C CYS A 112 -10.61 11.25 8.40
N ARG A 113 -11.91 11.57 8.43
CA ARG A 113 -12.78 11.23 9.55
C ARG A 113 -13.73 10.12 9.13
N ILE A 114 -13.68 9.01 9.86
CA ILE A 114 -14.52 7.81 9.65
C ILE A 114 -15.26 7.54 10.95
N ASP A 115 -16.60 7.52 10.89
CA ASP A 115 -17.49 7.22 12.02
C ASP A 115 -17.11 7.96 13.32
N GLY A 116 -16.80 9.25 13.15
CA GLY A 116 -16.44 10.15 14.24
C GLY A 116 -14.97 10.11 14.68
N LYS A 117 -14.17 9.15 14.22
CA LYS A 117 -12.75 8.94 14.53
C LYS A 117 -11.83 9.52 13.44
N GLN A 118 -10.66 10.03 13.80
CA GLN A 118 -9.64 10.48 12.85
C GLN A 118 -8.68 9.34 12.47
N PHE A 119 -8.57 9.09 11.17
CA PHE A 119 -7.66 8.13 10.57
C PHE A 119 -6.57 8.86 9.80
N HIS A 120 -5.31 8.44 9.99
CA HIS A 120 -4.18 8.85 9.18
C HIS A 120 -3.62 7.64 8.43
N ILE A 121 -3.71 7.66 7.11
CA ILE A 121 -3.41 6.52 6.24
C ILE A 121 -2.23 6.88 5.35
N ALA A 122 -1.20 6.05 5.32
CA ALA A 122 -0.06 6.20 4.43
C ALA A 122 0.63 4.85 4.21
N HIS A 123 1.32 4.66 3.08
CA HIS A 123 2.13 3.44 2.91
C HIS A 123 3.26 3.38 3.95
N GLY A 124 4.07 4.44 4.06
CA GLY A 124 5.05 4.61 5.13
C GLY A 124 6.48 4.83 4.66
N GLU A 125 6.76 4.76 3.37
CA GLU A 125 8.10 4.87 2.83
C GLU A 125 8.70 6.27 3.09
N GLY A 126 9.84 6.30 3.80
CA GLY A 126 10.59 7.53 4.09
C GLY A 126 9.99 8.43 5.16
N LEU A 127 8.79 8.12 5.67
CA LEU A 127 8.17 8.89 6.75
C LEU A 127 8.97 8.73 8.04
N GLY A 128 9.34 9.86 8.65
CA GLY A 128 10.14 9.89 9.87
C GLY A 128 11.61 9.49 9.68
N SER A 129 12.05 9.13 8.47
CA SER A 129 13.40 8.60 8.25
C SER A 129 14.51 9.63 8.44
N LYS A 130 15.57 9.22 9.14
CA LYS A 130 16.79 10.01 9.36
C LYS A 130 17.87 9.74 8.30
N SER A 131 17.67 8.76 7.42
CA SER A 131 18.68 8.39 6.42
C SER A 131 18.70 9.40 5.27
N THR A 132 19.76 10.21 5.21
CA THR A 132 19.99 11.14 4.09
C THR A 132 20.10 10.41 2.76
N ALA A 133 20.79 9.26 2.73
CA ALA A 133 20.94 8.45 1.53
C ALA A 133 19.57 7.97 0.99
N TYR A 134 18.69 7.50 1.88
CA TYR A 134 17.36 7.05 1.48
C TYR A 134 16.47 8.21 1.02
N ARG A 135 16.56 9.37 1.67
CA ARG A 135 15.87 10.59 1.23
C ARG A 135 16.33 11.07 -0.15
N ILE A 136 17.63 10.99 -0.44
CA ILE A 136 18.18 11.30 -1.77
C ILE A 136 17.63 10.31 -2.81
N LEU A 137 17.60 9.01 -2.49
CA LEU A 137 17.04 8.00 -3.39
C LEU A 137 15.56 8.28 -3.73
N LEU A 138 14.75 8.57 -2.72
CA LEU A 138 13.33 8.93 -2.93
C LEU A 138 13.19 10.23 -3.75
N TRP A 139 14.08 11.20 -3.53
CA TRP A 139 14.11 12.42 -4.34
C TRP A 139 14.42 12.10 -5.82
N ILE A 140 15.39 11.23 -6.10
CA ILE A 140 15.72 10.77 -7.46
C ILE A 140 14.48 10.13 -8.12
N PHE A 141 13.81 9.20 -7.43
CA PHE A 141 12.66 8.48 -7.99
C PHE A 141 11.43 9.36 -8.22
N ARG A 142 11.26 10.40 -7.41
CA ARG A 142 10.13 11.36 -7.53
C ARG A 142 10.44 12.54 -8.46
N ASN A 143 11.70 12.73 -8.85
CA ASN A 143 12.13 13.85 -9.70
C ASN A 143 11.50 13.77 -11.11
N LYS A 144 10.76 14.81 -11.50
CA LYS A 144 10.03 14.86 -12.79
C LYS A 144 10.95 14.70 -14.01
N PRO A 145 12.04 15.48 -14.18
CA PRO A 145 12.99 15.27 -15.27
C PRO A 145 13.54 13.85 -15.36
N LEU A 146 13.96 13.26 -14.24
CA LEU A 146 14.49 11.89 -14.22
C LEU A 146 13.43 10.86 -14.60
N ARG A 147 12.17 11.06 -14.17
CA ARG A 147 11.05 10.22 -14.59
C ARG A 147 10.76 10.35 -16.09
N VAL A 148 10.87 11.56 -16.65
CA VAL A 148 10.75 11.77 -18.10
C VAL A 148 11.85 11.02 -18.83
N LEU A 149 13.10 11.16 -18.40
CA LEU A 149 14.24 10.46 -19.00
C LEU A 149 14.06 8.93 -18.93
N TYR A 150 13.64 8.39 -17.78
CA TYR A 150 13.36 6.97 -17.65
C TYR A 150 12.20 6.52 -18.56
N SER A 151 11.17 7.35 -18.73
CA SER A 151 10.04 7.07 -19.63
C SER A 151 10.43 7.08 -21.11
N MET A 152 11.62 7.58 -21.47
CA MET A 152 12.14 7.49 -22.85
C MET A 152 12.71 6.11 -23.17
N LEU A 153 13.01 5.29 -22.15
CA LEU A 153 13.38 3.90 -22.36
C LEU A 153 12.20 3.15 -22.96
N HIS A 154 12.47 2.28 -23.94
CA HIS A 154 11.44 1.40 -24.47
C HIS A 154 10.81 0.59 -23.31
N PRO A 155 9.47 0.44 -23.23
CA PRO A 155 8.81 -0.18 -22.08
C PRO A 155 9.39 -1.53 -21.66
N ARG A 156 9.74 -2.38 -22.63
CA ARG A 156 10.46 -3.65 -22.39
C ARG A 156 11.72 -3.47 -21.53
N ILE A 157 12.52 -2.45 -21.80
CA ILE A 157 13.80 -2.20 -21.12
C ILE A 157 13.55 -1.63 -19.73
N GLY A 158 12.76 -0.56 -19.62
CA GLY A 158 12.51 0.05 -18.32
C GLY A 158 11.82 -0.92 -17.35
N ILE A 159 10.79 -1.64 -17.81
CA ILE A 159 10.15 -2.68 -16.98
C ILE A 159 11.14 -3.77 -16.55
N ALA A 160 12.04 -4.22 -17.43
CA ALA A 160 13.05 -5.23 -17.08
C ALA A 160 14.02 -4.71 -16.01
N ILE A 161 14.51 -3.47 -16.13
CA ILE A 161 15.39 -2.85 -15.14
C ILE A 161 14.69 -2.73 -13.78
N GLY A 162 13.43 -2.28 -13.76
CA GLY A 162 12.66 -2.11 -12.54
C GLY A 162 12.39 -3.41 -11.80
N LEU A 163 11.98 -4.46 -12.53
CA LEU A 163 11.77 -5.78 -11.96
C LEU A 163 13.06 -6.39 -11.40
N ASP A 164 14.17 -6.23 -12.12
CA ASP A 164 15.48 -6.70 -11.66
C ASP A 164 15.93 -5.96 -10.39
N TRP A 165 15.75 -4.63 -10.36
CA TRP A 165 16.05 -3.81 -9.19
C TRP A 165 15.20 -4.21 -7.98
N SER A 166 13.89 -4.41 -8.17
CA SER A 166 12.97 -4.84 -7.11
C SER A 166 13.43 -6.15 -6.48
N LEU A 167 13.75 -7.14 -7.32
CA LEU A 167 14.22 -8.45 -6.89
C LEU A 167 15.52 -8.36 -6.09
N HIS A 168 16.53 -7.64 -6.59
CA HIS A 168 17.80 -7.47 -5.90
C HIS A 168 17.66 -6.69 -4.58
N SER A 169 16.86 -5.63 -4.56
CA SER A 169 16.60 -4.86 -3.34
C SER A 169 15.96 -5.73 -2.25
N ARG A 170 15.14 -6.71 -2.62
CA ARG A 170 14.52 -7.62 -1.67
C ARG A 170 15.51 -8.62 -1.09
N PHE A 171 16.36 -9.21 -1.94
CA PHE A 171 17.43 -10.10 -1.46
C PHE A 171 18.39 -9.40 -0.50
N ALA A 172 18.68 -8.11 -0.73
CA ALA A 172 19.55 -7.33 0.14
C ALA A 172 18.94 -6.99 1.51
N LYS A 173 17.61 -6.84 1.62
CA LYS A 173 16.92 -6.44 2.86
C LYS A 173 16.45 -7.61 3.74
N GLY A 174 16.46 -8.84 3.22
CA GLY A 174 15.84 -9.98 3.87
C GLY A 174 14.31 -10.00 3.72
N ILE A 175 13.70 -11.17 3.88
CA ILE A 175 12.25 -11.38 3.68
C ILE A 175 11.44 -10.89 4.89
N THR A 176 12.02 -10.94 6.09
CA THR A 176 11.36 -10.59 7.35
C THR A 176 12.11 -9.46 8.04
N GLN A 177 11.40 -8.39 8.42
CA GLN A 177 11.96 -7.31 9.22
C GLN A 177 11.44 -7.44 10.65
N GLU A 178 12.36 -7.51 11.61
CA GLU A 178 12.01 -7.54 13.03
C GLU A 178 11.60 -6.14 13.52
N PHE A 179 10.73 -6.11 14.53
CA PHE A 179 10.41 -4.88 15.23
C PHE A 179 11.67 -4.31 15.89
N MET A 180 12.04 -3.08 15.53
CA MET A 180 13.30 -2.49 15.99
C MET A 180 13.20 -1.87 17.38
N GLY A 181 12.01 -1.86 17.99
CA GLY A 181 11.70 -1.15 19.23
C GLY A 181 11.19 0.26 18.97
N GLU A 182 10.40 0.78 19.91
CA GLU A 182 9.62 2.02 19.77
C GLU A 182 10.44 3.23 19.31
N ASP A 183 11.64 3.42 19.86
CA ASP A 183 12.49 4.58 19.55
C ASP A 183 13.22 4.49 18.20
N ARG A 184 13.33 3.28 17.65
CA ARG A 184 14.03 3.02 16.38
C ARG A 184 13.08 2.86 15.20
N GLU A 185 11.78 2.80 15.43
CA GLU A 185 10.77 2.74 14.37
C GLU A 185 10.46 4.15 13.84
N ASP A 186 10.80 4.38 12.57
CA ASP A 186 10.61 5.65 11.88
C ASP A 186 9.13 6.07 11.86
N LEU A 187 8.21 5.11 11.67
CA LEU A 187 6.76 5.34 11.61
C LEU A 187 6.14 5.69 12.95
N ILE A 188 6.63 5.13 14.05
CA ILE A 188 6.18 5.52 15.40
C ILE A 188 6.62 6.96 15.68
N ARG A 189 7.89 7.29 15.38
CA ARG A 189 8.39 8.67 15.51
C ARG A 189 7.62 9.65 14.63
N TYR A 190 7.31 9.27 13.40
CA TYR A 190 6.49 10.06 12.49
C TYR A 190 5.09 10.30 13.06
N SER A 191 4.41 9.24 13.52
CA SER A 191 3.06 9.33 14.09
C SER A 191 3.02 10.29 15.27
N ARG A 192 3.95 10.15 16.23
CA ARG A 192 4.12 11.08 17.35
C ARG A 192 4.33 12.53 16.90
N SER A 193 4.96 12.77 15.76
CA SER A 193 5.14 14.12 15.21
C SER A 193 3.86 14.71 14.60
N VAL A 194 3.03 13.88 13.94
CA VAL A 194 1.71 14.27 13.43
C VAL A 194 0.77 14.60 14.61
N MET A 195 0.83 13.78 15.66
CA MET A 195 0.00 13.96 16.85
C MET A 195 0.27 15.23 17.66
N LYS A 196 1.42 15.88 17.45
CA LYS A 196 1.68 17.20 18.05
C LYS A 196 0.78 18.29 17.48
N LYS A 197 0.19 18.05 16.31
CA LYS A 197 -0.65 19.02 15.59
C LYS A 197 -2.11 18.60 15.58
N ASP A 198 -2.36 17.32 15.31
CA ASP A 198 -3.71 16.80 15.10
C ASP A 198 -4.00 15.61 16.03
N LYS A 199 -5.21 15.54 16.56
CA LYS A 199 -5.66 14.35 17.32
C LYS A 199 -6.01 13.24 16.33
N ILE A 200 -5.17 12.22 16.26
CA ILE A 200 -5.38 11.03 15.43
C ILE A 200 -5.74 9.84 16.32
N ASP A 201 -6.84 9.16 16.00
CA ASP A 201 -7.28 7.96 16.72
C ASP A 201 -6.62 6.70 16.16
N TYR A 202 -6.44 6.63 14.83
CA TYR A 202 -5.84 5.48 14.14
C TYR A 202 -4.82 5.91 13.09
N PHE A 203 -3.64 5.29 13.13
CA PHE A 203 -2.66 5.34 12.05
C PHE A 203 -2.66 3.99 11.33
N ILE A 204 -2.72 4.00 10.00
CA ILE A 204 -2.65 2.79 9.17
C ILE A 204 -1.42 2.90 8.28
N PHE A 205 -0.49 1.96 8.43
CA PHE A 205 0.72 1.88 7.63
C PHE A 205 0.93 0.50 7.01
N GLY A 206 1.47 0.46 5.79
CA GLY A 206 2.08 -0.73 5.19
C GLY A 206 3.59 -0.75 5.43
N HIS A 207 4.36 -1.14 4.40
CA HIS A 207 5.81 -0.98 4.24
C HIS A 207 6.70 -1.80 5.19
N ARG A 208 6.30 -2.00 6.45
CA ARG A 208 7.10 -2.72 7.45
C ARG A 208 6.98 -4.24 7.30
N HIS A 209 5.99 -4.74 6.55
CA HIS A 209 5.73 -6.17 6.41
C HIS A 209 5.49 -6.90 7.75
N LEU A 210 5.14 -6.14 8.80
CA LEU A 210 5.05 -6.64 10.16
C LEU A 210 3.62 -6.42 10.67
N PRO A 211 2.73 -7.42 10.57
CA PRO A 211 1.36 -7.29 11.03
C PRO A 211 1.34 -7.10 12.55
N MET A 212 1.01 -5.89 13.01
CA MET A 212 1.04 -5.55 14.43
C MET A 212 0.17 -4.33 14.75
N THR A 213 -0.48 -4.39 15.91
CA THR A 213 -1.11 -3.23 16.54
C THR A 213 -0.19 -2.69 17.63
N PHE A 214 0.14 -1.40 17.56
CA PHE A 214 0.95 -0.71 18.55
C PHE A 214 0.12 0.39 19.23
N ASN A 215 0.04 0.34 20.56
CA ASN A 215 -0.61 1.39 21.35
C ASN A 215 0.39 2.53 21.57
N ASN A 216 0.12 3.70 20.97
CA ASN A 216 1.02 4.84 21.05
C ASN A 216 0.73 5.69 22.31
N GLY A 217 0.77 5.02 23.47
CA GLY A 217 0.38 5.59 24.78
C GLY A 217 -1.13 5.87 24.87
N ASP A 218 -1.51 6.95 25.55
CA ASP A 218 -2.90 7.44 25.61
C ASP A 218 -3.41 8.00 24.27
N ASN A 219 -2.56 7.96 23.24
CA ASN A 219 -2.63 8.77 22.05
C ASN A 219 -2.64 7.88 20.79
N GLY A 220 -3.82 7.36 20.48
CA GLY A 220 -4.11 6.66 19.22
C GLY A 220 -3.49 5.27 19.07
N ARG A 221 -4.02 4.48 18.14
CA ARG A 221 -3.51 3.15 17.78
C ARG A 221 -2.81 3.20 16.43
N ILE A 222 -1.64 2.56 16.33
CA ILE A 222 -0.93 2.39 15.06
C ILE A 222 -1.13 0.94 14.61
N ILE A 223 -1.63 0.76 13.39
CA ILE A 223 -1.75 -0.54 12.74
C ILE A 223 -0.69 -0.62 11.65
N PHE A 224 0.24 -1.53 11.83
CA PHE A 224 1.14 -1.99 10.78
C PHE A 224 0.46 -3.16 10.08
N LEU A 225 0.16 -2.98 8.80
CA LEU A 225 -0.33 -4.03 7.92
C LEU A 225 0.81 -4.98 7.58
N GLY A 226 0.50 -6.27 7.48
CA GLY A 226 1.43 -7.28 7.00
C GLY A 226 1.36 -7.47 5.48
N ASP A 227 2.23 -8.33 4.98
CA ASP A 227 2.22 -8.72 3.57
C ASP A 227 1.34 -9.94 3.27
N TRP A 228 1.40 -10.36 2.02
CA TRP A 228 0.60 -11.45 1.45
C TRP A 228 1.48 -12.58 0.89
N PHE A 229 2.69 -12.79 1.44
CA PHE A 229 3.58 -13.85 0.98
C PHE A 229 3.16 -15.24 1.46
N SER A 230 2.65 -15.37 2.69
CA SER A 230 2.16 -16.63 3.27
C SER A 230 0.65 -16.59 3.46
N ASP A 231 0.22 -15.96 4.55
CA ASP A 231 -1.15 -15.60 4.91
C ASP A 231 -1.35 -14.10 4.62
N GLY A 232 -2.53 -13.70 4.14
CA GLY A 232 -2.81 -12.29 3.89
C GLY A 232 -3.12 -11.54 5.16
N SER A 233 -2.50 -10.38 5.41
CA SER A 233 -2.86 -9.50 6.53
C SER A 233 -3.69 -8.31 6.07
N TYR A 234 -4.75 -8.00 6.81
CA TYR A 234 -5.59 -6.83 6.57
C TYR A 234 -6.19 -6.30 7.87
N ALA A 235 -6.56 -5.03 7.90
CA ALA A 235 -7.35 -4.45 8.98
C ALA A 235 -8.82 -4.29 8.56
N GLU A 236 -9.74 -4.49 9.50
CA GLU A 236 -11.18 -4.35 9.33
C GLU A 236 -11.71 -3.37 10.39
N TRP A 237 -12.38 -2.32 9.93
CA TRP A 237 -13.16 -1.40 10.74
C TRP A 237 -14.63 -1.78 10.67
N ASP A 238 -15.24 -2.05 11.81
CA ASP A 238 -16.64 -2.50 11.89
C ASP A 238 -17.66 -1.36 12.11
N GLY A 239 -17.18 -0.11 12.16
CA GLY A 239 -17.97 1.07 12.53
C GLY A 239 -17.64 1.59 13.94
N SER A 240 -16.95 0.79 14.76
CA SER A 240 -16.65 1.13 16.16
C SER A 240 -15.21 0.84 16.56
N ASP A 241 -14.67 -0.29 16.12
CA ASP A 241 -13.34 -0.76 16.45
C ASP A 241 -12.60 -1.29 15.22
N LEU A 242 -11.26 -1.24 15.32
CA LEU A 242 -10.34 -1.63 14.27
C LEU A 242 -9.63 -2.93 14.65
N TYR A 243 -9.75 -3.94 13.80
CA TYR A 243 -9.19 -5.27 14.03
C TYR A 243 -8.17 -5.62 12.95
N LEU A 244 -6.97 -6.03 13.37
CA LEU A 244 -6.01 -6.66 12.47
C LEU A 244 -6.33 -8.15 12.35
N LYS A 245 -6.55 -8.63 11.12
CA LYS A 245 -6.97 -9.99 10.79
C LYS A 245 -6.02 -10.62 9.78
N SER A 246 -6.09 -11.95 9.70
CA SER A 246 -5.42 -12.75 8.69
C SER A 246 -6.43 -13.42 7.76
N PHE A 247 -6.05 -13.63 6.50
CA PHE A 247 -6.83 -14.30 5.47
C PHE A 247 -6.04 -15.49 4.92
N ARG A 248 -6.70 -16.64 4.83
CA ARG A 248 -6.10 -17.90 4.39
C ARG A 248 -6.85 -18.49 3.21
#